data_AF-A0A965UN46-F1
#
_entry.id   AF-A0A965UN46-F1
#
_cell.length_a   1.000
_cell.length_b   1.000
_cell.length_c   1.000
_cell.angle_alpha   90.00
_cell.angle_beta   90.00
_cell.angle_gamma   90.00
#
_symmetry.space_group_name_H-M   'P 1'
#
loop_
_entity.id
_entity.type
_entity.pdbx_description
1 polymer ?
#
loop_
_entity_poly.entity_id
_entity_poly.type
_entity_poly.pdbx_seq_one_letter_code
_entity_poly.pdbx_strand_id
1 'polypeptide(L)'
;MENELEKILESKFYCPNKFAQEIEDLVLTHEDMNYIDAIIYFCEKNSLDVESIPKLISKPLKEKIRYEATELNFLKKTSRAKLVF
;
A
#
# COMPACT_ATOMS: atom_id res chain seq x y z
N MET A 1 -6.60 6.93 -24.30
CA MET A 1 -7.16 7.27 -22.97
C MET A 1 -6.17 7.00 -21.83
N GLU A 2 -4.89 6.71 -22.11
CA GLU A 2 -3.84 6.54 -21.08
C GLU A 2 -3.18 7.88 -20.66
N ASN A 3 -3.32 8.94 -21.46
CA ASN A 3 -2.58 10.20 -21.29
C ASN A 3 -3.16 11.21 -20.26
N GLU A 4 -4.40 11.04 -19.79
CA GLU A 4 -4.99 12.00 -18.82
C GLU A 4 -4.67 11.64 -17.36
N LEU A 5 -4.54 10.35 -17.06
CA LEU A 5 -4.19 9.87 -15.71
C LEU A 5 -2.74 10.21 -15.35
N GLU A 6 -1.82 10.12 -16.32
CA GLU A 6 -0.42 10.51 -16.13
C GLU A 6 -0.27 12.02 -15.87
N LYS A 7 -1.08 12.86 -16.53
CA LYS A 7 -1.09 14.32 -16.32
C LYS A 7 -1.62 14.74 -14.94
N ILE A 8 -2.60 14.02 -14.40
CA ILE A 8 -3.12 14.28 -13.05
C ILE A 8 -2.08 13.85 -12.00
N LEU A 9 -1.40 12.72 -12.23
CA LEU A 9 -0.32 12.21 -11.38
C LEU A 9 0.94 13.11 -11.40
N GLU A 10 1.26 13.72 -12.55
CA GLU A 10 2.32 14.71 -12.67
C GLU A 10 1.98 16.06 -12.03
N SER A 11 0.69 16.46 -12.03
CA SER A 11 0.27 17.72 -11.37
C SER A 11 0.30 17.65 -9.84
N LYS A 12 0.19 16.44 -9.27
CA LYS A 12 0.33 16.14 -7.83
C LYS A 12 1.42 15.08 -7.64
N PHE A 13 2.67 15.48 -7.87
CA PHE A 13 3.86 14.63 -7.79
C PHE A 13 3.91 13.71 -6.54
N TYR A 14 3.46 12.47 -6.70
CA TYR A 14 3.72 11.40 -5.74
C TYR A 14 4.95 10.62 -6.18
N CYS A 15 6.11 11.01 -5.63
CA CYS A 15 7.30 10.18 -5.67
C CYS A 15 7.09 8.99 -4.72
N PRO A 16 7.57 7.76 -5.02
CA PRO A 16 7.45 6.61 -4.12
C PRO A 16 7.94 6.89 -2.69
N ASN A 17 8.95 7.77 -2.57
CA ASN A 17 9.48 8.21 -1.27
C ASN A 17 8.50 9.09 -0.50
N LYS A 18 7.82 10.03 -1.17
CA LYS A 18 6.80 10.89 -0.55
C LYS A 18 5.57 10.08 -0.14
N PHE A 19 5.15 9.16 -1.00
CA PHE A 19 4.07 8.23 -0.70
C PHE A 19 4.38 7.40 0.56
N ALA A 20 5.59 6.85 0.66
CA ALA A 20 6.00 6.10 1.85
C ALA A 20 5.99 6.96 3.11
N GLN A 21 6.48 8.21 3.05
CA GLN A 21 6.45 9.13 4.19
C GLN A 21 5.02 9.45 4.63
N GLU A 22 4.13 9.74 3.69
CA GLU A 22 2.76 10.13 4.01
C GLU A 22 1.96 8.96 4.61
N ILE A 23 2.23 7.72 4.15
CA ILE A 23 1.67 6.51 4.79
C ILE A 23 2.24 6.31 6.20
N GLU A 24 3.53 6.49 6.42
CA GLU A 24 4.11 6.36 7.76
C GLU A 24 3.59 7.44 8.72
N ASP A 25 3.42 8.68 8.26
CA ASP A 25 2.84 9.76 9.04
C ASP A 25 1.37 9.48 9.41
N LEU A 26 0.59 8.89 8.50
CA LEU A 26 -0.80 8.49 8.77
C LEU A 26 -0.89 7.40 9.85
N VAL A 27 -0.04 6.38 9.76
CA VAL A 27 0.04 5.30 10.75
C VAL A 27 0.52 5.83 12.12
N LEU A 28 1.45 6.79 12.13
CA LEU A 28 1.91 7.42 13.37
C LEU A 28 0.86 8.33 14.02
N THR A 29 0.06 9.02 13.21
CA THR A 29 -0.98 9.94 13.70
C THR A 29 -2.21 9.18 14.21
N HIS A 30 -2.47 8.00 13.67
CA HIS A 30 -3.60 7.14 14.04
C HIS A 30 -3.10 5.80 14.57
N GLU A 31 -2.96 5.67 15.89
CA GLU A 31 -2.47 4.44 16.55
C GLU A 31 -3.28 3.17 16.20
N ASP A 32 -4.56 3.33 15.85
CA ASP A 32 -5.46 2.22 15.54
C ASP A 32 -5.47 1.84 14.04
N MET A 33 -4.66 2.49 13.20
CA MET A 33 -4.70 2.32 11.75
C MET A 33 -3.53 1.46 11.24
N ASN A 34 -3.84 0.33 10.61
CA ASN A 34 -2.84 -0.54 9.98
C ASN A 34 -2.34 0.07 8.66
N TYR A 35 -1.21 -0.41 8.14
CA TYR A 35 -0.68 0.06 6.84
C TYR A 35 -1.68 -0.16 5.71
N ILE A 36 -2.48 -1.23 5.74
CA ILE A 36 -3.54 -1.48 4.74
C ILE A 36 -4.60 -0.37 4.78
N ASP A 37 -5.06 0.00 5.97
CA ASP A 37 -6.10 1.00 6.16
C ASP A 37 -5.61 2.41 5.83
N ALA A 38 -4.36 2.72 6.19
CA ALA A 38 -3.70 3.99 5.86
C ALA A 38 -3.62 4.22 4.34
N ILE A 39 -3.39 3.16 3.55
CA ILE A 39 -3.36 3.23 2.08
C ILE A 39 -4.75 3.49 1.52
N ILE A 40 -5.78 2.84 2.04
CA ILE A 40 -7.17 3.07 1.62
C ILE A 40 -7.58 4.50 1.92
N TYR A 41 -7.32 4.97 3.14
CA TYR A 41 -7.62 6.34 3.56
C TYR A 41 -6.89 7.39 2.71
N PHE A 42 -5.62 7.15 2.40
CA PHE A 42 -4.86 8.00 1.50
C PHE A 42 -5.49 8.07 0.10
N CYS A 43 -6.00 6.95 -0.42
CA CYS A 43 -6.66 6.90 -1.71
C CYS A 43 -8.02 7.58 -1.70
N GLU A 44 -8.81 7.45 -0.64
CA GLU A 44 -10.07 8.18 -0.49
C GLU A 44 -9.83 9.69 -0.45
N LYS A 45 -8.88 10.14 0.37
CA LYS A 45 -8.54 11.57 0.54
C LYS A 45 -8.04 12.21 -0.76
N ASN A 46 -7.31 11.45 -1.56
CA ASN A 46 -6.75 11.92 -2.82
C ASN A 46 -7.59 11.59 -4.06
N SER A 47 -8.71 10.87 -3.87
CA SER A 47 -9.55 10.33 -4.96
C SER A 47 -8.73 9.55 -6.00
N LEU A 48 -7.78 8.73 -5.52
CA LEU A 48 -6.93 7.89 -6.35
C LEU A 48 -7.50 6.47 -6.43
N ASP A 49 -7.39 5.89 -7.63
CA ASP A 49 -7.82 4.51 -7.85
C ASP A 49 -6.80 3.50 -7.32
N VAL A 50 -7.30 2.45 -6.66
CA VAL A 50 -6.52 1.40 -6.00
C VAL A 50 -5.67 0.63 -7.01
N GLU A 51 -6.11 0.55 -8.27
CA GLU A 51 -5.37 -0.11 -9.35
C GLU A 51 -4.04 0.57 -9.68
N SER A 52 -3.91 1.87 -9.39
CA SER A 52 -2.71 2.66 -9.71
C SER A 52 -1.65 2.63 -8.60
N ILE A 53 -2.03 2.31 -7.36
CA ILE A 53 -1.15 2.28 -6.18
C ILE A 53 0.02 1.29 -6.28
N PRO A 54 -0.12 0.06 -6.85
CA PRO A 54 0.97 -0.90 -6.90
C PRO A 54 2.25 -0.39 -7.59
N LYS A 55 2.12 0.61 -8.47
CA LYS A 55 3.26 1.27 -9.14
C LYS A 55 4.03 2.22 -8.21
N LEU A 56 3.37 2.78 -7.19
CA LEU A 56 3.95 3.73 -6.23
C LEU A 56 4.48 3.05 -4.95
N ILE A 57 4.04 1.81 -4.67
CA ILE A 57 4.48 1.05 -3.49
C ILE A 57 5.93 0.59 -3.66
N SER A 58 6.80 1.07 -2.77
CA SER A 58 8.19 0.64 -2.70
C SER A 58 8.29 -0.81 -2.15
N LYS A 59 9.39 -1.52 -2.48
CA LYS A 59 9.63 -2.89 -1.97
C LYS A 59 9.49 -3.01 -0.44
N PRO A 60 10.02 -2.07 0.39
CA PRO A 60 9.89 -2.15 1.85
C PRO A 60 8.43 -2.06 2.30
N LEU A 61 7.66 -1.13 1.74
CA LEU A 61 6.25 -0.93 2.10
C LEU A 61 5.41 -2.16 1.72
N LYS A 62 5.72 -2.78 0.57
CA LYS A 62 5.08 -4.03 0.13
C LYS A 62 5.27 -5.18 1.12
N GLU A 63 6.45 -5.26 1.75
CA GLU A 63 6.74 -6.30 2.75
C GLU A 63 5.98 -6.05 4.05
N LYS A 64 5.90 -4.79 4.50
CA LYS A 64 5.08 -4.39 5.66
C LYS A 64 3.60 -4.76 5.47
N ILE A 65 3.04 -4.42 4.31
CA ILE A 65 1.66 -4.76 3.93
C ILE A 65 1.46 -6.28 3.91
N ARG A 66 2.42 -7.03 3.35
CA ARG A 66 2.34 -8.49 3.30
C ARG A 66 2.35 -9.12 4.69
N TYR A 67 3.17 -8.58 5.59
CA TYR A 67 3.24 -9.04 6.98
C TYR A 67 1.88 -8.84 7.66
N GLU A 68 1.33 -7.62 7.63
CA GLU A 68 -0.01 -7.35 8.19
C GLU A 68 -1.10 -8.20 7.55
N ALA A 69 -1.09 -8.35 6.23
CA ALA A 69 -2.07 -9.17 5.52
C ALA A 69 -1.98 -10.66 5.89
N THR A 70 -0.81 -11.12 6.36
CA THR A 70 -0.61 -12.48 6.85
C THR A 70 -1.13 -12.61 8.29
N GLU A 71 -0.84 -11.64 9.16
CA GLU A 71 -1.32 -11.61 10.54
C GLU A 71 -2.86 -11.52 10.61
N LEU A 72 -3.46 -10.70 9.75
CA LEU A 72 -4.91 -10.52 9.61
C LEU A 72 -5.59 -11.65 8.82
N ASN A 73 -4.85 -12.69 8.40
CA ASN A 73 -5.34 -13.83 7.61
C ASN A 73 -6.02 -13.44 6.27
N PHE A 74 -5.65 -12.31 5.66
CA PHE A 74 -6.12 -11.92 4.33
C PHE A 74 -5.48 -12.72 3.20
N LEU A 75 -4.28 -13.28 3.43
CA LEU A 75 -3.60 -14.16 2.48
C LEU A 75 -3.82 -15.63 2.84
N LYS A 76 -4.05 -16.48 1.83
CA LYS A 76 -4.06 -17.93 2.02
C LYS A 76 -2.71 -18.39 2.53
N LYS A 77 -2.71 -19.12 3.65
CA LYS A 77 -1.50 -19.73 4.22
C LYS A 77 -0.88 -20.65 3.17
N THR A 78 0.35 -20.33 2.75
CA THR A 78 1.07 -21.17 1.78
C THR A 78 1.72 -22.34 2.52
N SER A 79 0.97 -23.43 2.76
CA SER A 79 1.55 -24.66 3.32
C SER A 79 2.29 -25.45 2.22
N ARG A 80 3.51 -25.01 1.86
CA ARG A 80 4.49 -25.87 1.17
C ARG A 80 5.40 -26.61 2.16
N ALA A 81 5.00 -26.69 3.43
CA ALA A 81 5.70 -27.50 4.42
C ALA A 81 5.49 -28.98 4.05
N LYS A 82 6.44 -29.55 3.32
CA LYS A 82 6.52 -30.99 3.13
C LYS A 82 7.08 -31.54 4.45
N LEU A 83 6.22 -32.17 5.26
CA LEU A 83 6.69 -33.02 6.36
C LEU A 83 7.47 -34.17 5.70
N VAL A 84 8.79 -34.06 5.71
CA VAL A 84 9.68 -35.16 5.37
C VAL A 84 9.83 -35.96 6.66
N PHE A 85 9.10 -37.07 6.73
CA PHE A 85 9.36 -38.11 7.72
C PHE A 85 10.55 -38.95 7.26
#